data_AF-A0A2S9AGB9-F1
#
_entry.id   AF-A0A2S9AGB9-F1
#
_cell.length_a   1.000
_cell.length_b   1.000
_cell.length_c   1.000
_cell.angle_alpha   90.00
_cell.angle_beta   90.00
_cell.angle_gamma   90.00
#
_symmetry.space_group_name_H-M   'P 1'
#
loop_
_entity.id
_entity.type
_entity.pdbx_description
1 polymer ?
#
loop_
_entity_poly.entity_id
_entity_poly.type
_entity_poly.pdbx_seq_one_letter_code
_entity_poly.pdbx_strand_id
1 'polypeptide(L)'
;MEPLLTLLAVTALLLLIGALGVRGLRRLPAALRGGLSAMFLLTGVSHFAGMRAEMIGMVPDTLPAPELIVTLTGIAELAGAIGLLIPRLSLIAAAALTLLLVVMFPANVSYALSGAPLPWYDQLLWRTLMQAVYIAAGVVVTLERYHAWRASRRPQRAAAVGHADGARSEAVS
;
A
#
# COMPACT_ATOMS: atom_id res chain seq x y z
N MET A 1 14.33 9.15 -4.40
CA MET A 1 14.79 7.74 -4.58
C MET A 1 14.67 6.87 -3.33
N GLU A 2 14.77 7.43 -2.12
CA GLU A 2 14.80 6.66 -0.86
C GLU A 2 13.62 5.68 -0.67
N PRO A 3 12.35 6.02 -1.02
CA PRO A 3 11.25 5.08 -0.88
C PRO A 3 11.40 3.84 -1.78
N LEU A 4 11.86 4.02 -3.02
CA LEU A 4 12.14 2.91 -3.94
C LEU A 4 13.21 1.99 -3.38
N LEU A 5 14.33 2.55 -2.91
CA LEU A 5 15.42 1.77 -2.34
C LEU A 5 14.93 0.99 -1.12
N THR A 6 14.12 1.60 -0.26
CA THR A 6 13.54 0.96 0.92
C THR A 6 12.63 -0.21 0.53
N LEU A 7 11.71 -0.01 -0.42
CA LEU A 7 10.83 -1.06 -0.93
C LEU A 7 11.65 -2.25 -1.46
N LEU A 8 12.63 -1.99 -2.32
CA LEU A 8 13.43 -3.03 -2.97
C LEU A 8 14.34 -3.75 -1.97
N ALA A 9 15.06 -3.01 -1.13
CA ALA A 9 16.01 -3.56 -0.17
C ALA A 9 15.30 -4.43 0.87
N VAL A 10 14.19 -3.94 1.45
CA VAL A 10 13.43 -4.71 2.45
C VAL A 10 12.76 -5.92 1.81
N THR A 11 12.21 -5.79 0.60
CA THR A 11 11.65 -6.94 -0.12
C THR A 11 12.72 -8.01 -0.38
N ALA A 12 13.89 -7.61 -0.89
CA ALA A 12 15.00 -8.52 -1.16
C ALA A 12 15.52 -9.19 0.13
N LEU A 13 15.66 -8.43 1.21
CA LEU A 13 16.05 -8.95 2.52
C LEU A 13 15.05 -9.98 3.06
N LEU A 14 13.74 -9.69 2.98
CA LEU A 14 12.72 -10.63 3.42
C LEU A 14 12.68 -11.90 2.56
N LEU A 15 12.90 -11.79 1.24
CA LEU A 15 13.05 -12.95 0.36
C LEU A 15 14.28 -13.79 0.71
N LEU A 16 15.41 -13.15 1.02
CA LEU A 16 16.64 -13.81 1.45
C LEU A 16 16.43 -14.56 2.77
N ILE A 17 15.84 -13.91 3.77
CA ILE A 17 15.46 -14.55 5.05
C ILE A 17 14.50 -15.73 4.79
N GLY A 18 13.58 -15.56 3.83
CA GLY A 18 12.72 -16.64 3.38
C GLY A 18 13.49 -17.84 2.83
N ALA A 19 14.47 -17.58 1.95
CA ALA A 19 15.34 -18.61 1.38
C ALA A 19 16.19 -19.32 2.44
N LEU A 20 16.60 -18.60 3.49
CA LEU A 20 17.40 -19.11 4.62
C LEU A 20 16.59 -19.90 5.66
N GLY A 21 15.26 -19.98 5.56
CA GLY A 21 14.48 -20.90 6.40
C GLY A 21 13.07 -20.44 6.77
N VAL A 22 12.75 -19.15 6.65
CA VAL A 22 11.42 -18.63 7.03
C VAL A 22 10.43 -18.78 5.88
N ARG A 23 9.85 -19.98 5.74
CA ARG A 23 8.96 -20.36 4.61
C ARG A 23 7.84 -19.36 4.30
N GLY A 24 7.33 -18.65 5.31
CA GLY A 24 6.31 -17.62 5.14
C GLY A 24 6.76 -16.40 4.31
N LEU A 25 8.05 -16.06 4.35
CA LEU A 25 8.62 -14.89 3.67
C LEU A 25 9.13 -15.17 2.25
N ARG A 26 9.21 -16.45 1.85
CA ARG A 26 9.61 -16.84 0.48
C ARG A 26 8.63 -16.38 -0.59
N ARG A 27 7.39 -16.06 -0.21
CA ARG A 27 6.37 -15.61 -1.14
C ARG A 27 6.58 -14.14 -1.46
N LEU A 28 6.75 -13.84 -2.74
CA LEU A 28 6.93 -12.47 -3.22
C LEU A 28 5.86 -11.49 -2.69
N PRO A 29 4.55 -11.80 -2.68
CA PRO A 29 3.56 -10.89 -2.11
C PRO A 29 3.74 -10.64 -0.60
N ALA A 30 4.22 -11.62 0.15
CA ALA A 30 4.48 -11.47 1.58
C ALA A 30 5.69 -10.56 1.83
N ALA A 31 6.77 -10.72 1.05
CA ALA A 31 7.94 -9.86 1.11
C ALA A 31 7.65 -8.43 0.63
N LEU A 32 6.92 -8.28 -0.49
CA LEU A 32 6.47 -6.97 -1.00
C LEU A 32 5.60 -6.23 0.02
N ARG A 33 4.74 -6.94 0.74
CA ARG A 33 3.93 -6.33 1.81
C ARG A 33 4.81 -5.75 2.93
N GLY A 34 5.87 -6.46 3.31
CA GLY A 34 6.85 -5.95 4.27
C GLY A 34 7.64 -4.77 3.71
N GLY A 35 8.06 -4.83 2.46
CA GLY A 35 8.74 -3.72 1.77
C GLY A 35 7.87 -2.47 1.65
N LEU A 36 6.59 -2.61 1.29
CA LEU A 36 5.62 -1.52 1.25
C LEU A 36 5.38 -0.94 2.66
N SER A 37 5.27 -1.78 3.68
CA SER A 37 5.13 -1.31 5.06
C SER A 37 6.34 -0.46 5.49
N ALA A 38 7.56 -0.92 5.22
CA ALA A 38 8.76 -0.15 5.52
C ALA A 38 8.85 1.16 4.71
N MET A 39 8.52 1.11 3.42
CA MET A 39 8.48 2.29 2.54
C MET A 39 7.49 3.34 3.06
N PHE A 40 6.25 2.95 3.39
CA PHE A 40 5.24 3.88 3.88
C PHE A 40 5.49 4.35 5.32
N LEU A 41 6.20 3.58 6.15
CA LEU A 41 6.70 4.09 7.42
C LEU A 41 7.71 5.21 7.20
N LEU A 42 8.66 5.01 6.27
CA LEU A 42 9.66 6.03 5.94
C LEU A 42 9.00 7.32 5.41
N THR A 43 8.11 7.22 4.43
CA THR A 43 7.41 8.38 3.86
C THR A 43 6.42 8.99 4.86
N GLY A 44 5.72 8.17 5.64
CA GLY A 44 4.77 8.65 6.64
C GLY A 44 5.47 9.48 7.73
N VAL A 45 6.66 9.08 8.16
CA VAL A 45 7.47 9.86 9.11
C VAL A 45 7.94 11.18 8.48
N SER A 46 8.28 11.21 7.19
CA SER A 46 8.81 12.42 6.55
C SER A 46 7.79 13.58 6.49
N HIS A 47 6.49 13.28 6.58
CA HIS A 47 5.42 14.27 6.73
C HIS A 47 5.49 15.07 8.04
N PHE A 48 6.13 14.51 9.08
CA PHE A 48 6.23 15.12 10.40
C PHE A 48 7.66 15.53 10.77
N ALA A 49 8.67 14.93 10.13
CA ALA A 49 10.07 15.14 10.43
C ALA A 49 10.91 15.29 9.15
N GLY A 50 11.78 16.30 9.10
CA GLY A 50 12.76 16.49 8.03
C GLY A 50 12.22 17.09 6.72
N MET A 51 11.10 16.60 6.19
CA MET A 51 10.61 16.97 4.84
C MET A 51 9.28 17.73 4.81
N ARG A 52 8.67 18.03 5.96
CA ARG A 52 7.33 18.63 6.03
C ARG A 52 7.18 19.89 5.18
N ALA A 53 8.12 20.83 5.28
CA ALA A 53 8.05 22.09 4.54
C ALA A 53 8.11 21.88 3.01
N GLU A 54 8.97 20.96 2.56
CA GLU A 54 9.07 20.61 1.14
C GLU A 54 7.77 19.96 0.64
N MET A 55 7.21 19.01 1.40
CA MET A 55 5.96 18.34 1.05
C MET A 55 4.77 19.29 0.95
N ILE A 56 4.71 20.30 1.82
CA ILE A 56 3.70 21.37 1.73
C ILE A 56 3.87 22.14 0.42
N GLY A 57 5.10 22.47 0.03
CA GLY A 57 5.42 23.13 -1.23
C GLY A 57 5.14 22.27 -2.48
N MET A 58 4.99 20.95 -2.34
CA MET A 58 4.58 20.07 -3.44
C MET A 58 3.06 20.04 -3.64
N VAL A 59 2.26 20.52 -2.69
CA VAL A 59 0.80 20.52 -2.81
C VAL A 59 0.38 21.57 -3.85
N PRO A 60 -0.41 21.20 -4.88
CA PRO A 60 -0.90 22.17 -5.86
C PRO A 60 -1.69 23.31 -5.24
N ASP A 61 -1.47 24.54 -5.73
CA ASP A 61 -2.16 25.76 -5.26
C ASP A 61 -3.69 25.72 -5.42
N THR A 62 -4.21 24.80 -6.24
CA THR A 62 -5.65 24.57 -6.43
C THR A 62 -6.32 23.91 -5.24
N LEU A 63 -5.54 23.33 -4.30
CA LEU A 63 -6.06 22.65 -3.13
C LEU A 63 -5.98 23.54 -1.88
N PRO A 64 -7.06 23.65 -1.09
CA PRO A 64 -7.04 24.40 0.15
C PRO A 64 -6.27 23.66 1.25
N ALA A 65 -5.69 24.42 2.18
CA ALA A 65 -5.06 23.90 3.40
C ALA A 65 -3.97 22.82 3.17
N PRO A 66 -2.86 23.15 2.47
CA PRO A 66 -1.82 22.18 2.12
C PRO A 66 -1.19 21.51 3.36
N GLU A 67 -1.07 22.24 4.47
CA GLU A 67 -0.59 21.69 5.75
C GLU A 67 -1.47 20.58 6.30
N LEU A 68 -2.79 20.74 6.20
CA LEU A 68 -3.75 19.74 6.65
C LEU A 68 -3.69 18.52 5.74
N ILE A 69 -3.59 18.73 4.42
CA ILE A 69 -3.46 17.64 3.44
C ILE A 69 -2.22 16.80 3.76
N VAL A 70 -1.05 17.42 3.91
CA VAL A 70 0.21 16.73 4.28
C VAL A 70 0.06 16.00 5.62
N THR A 71 -0.60 16.60 6.60
CA THR A 71 -0.83 15.95 7.90
C THR A 71 -1.70 14.69 7.75
N LEU A 72 -2.80 14.78 7.00
CA LEU A 72 -3.74 13.67 6.79
C LEU A 72 -3.12 12.55 5.96
N THR A 73 -2.36 12.88 4.91
CA THR A 73 -1.65 11.86 4.11
C THR A 73 -0.59 11.16 4.95
N GLY A 74 0.17 11.89 5.77
CA GLY A 74 1.15 11.29 6.69
C GLY A 74 0.52 10.32 7.69
N ILE A 75 -0.61 10.69 8.31
CA ILE A 75 -1.36 9.79 9.21
C ILE A 75 -1.86 8.55 8.45
N ALA A 76 -2.41 8.73 7.25
CA ALA A 76 -2.90 7.64 6.43
C ALA A 76 -1.79 6.65 6.03
N GLU A 77 -0.61 7.15 5.67
CA GLU A 77 0.56 6.33 5.36
C GLU A 77 1.02 5.51 6.57
N LEU A 78 1.17 6.13 7.74
CA LEU A 78 1.57 5.43 8.97
C LEU A 78 0.53 4.37 9.39
N ALA A 79 -0.74 4.74 9.40
CA ALA A 79 -1.83 3.83 9.75
C ALA A 79 -1.93 2.66 8.76
N GLY A 80 -1.79 2.94 7.47
CA GLY A 80 -1.76 1.92 6.42
C GLY A 80 -0.55 1.00 6.56
N ALA A 81 0.64 1.54 6.83
CA ALA A 81 1.86 0.77 6.98
C ALA A 81 1.78 -0.23 8.14
N ILE A 82 1.22 0.20 9.28
CA ILE A 82 0.92 -0.69 10.41
C ILE A 82 -0.18 -1.69 10.02
N GLY A 83 -1.23 -1.23 9.34
CA GLY A 83 -2.34 -2.06 8.87
C GLY A 83 -1.91 -3.19 7.92
N LEU A 84 -0.86 -2.99 7.11
CA LEU A 84 -0.29 -4.03 6.25
C LEU A 84 0.27 -5.22 7.05
N LEU A 85 0.77 -4.97 8.26
CA LEU A 85 1.34 -6.00 9.13
C LEU A 85 0.27 -6.77 9.91
N ILE A 86 -0.92 -6.19 10.09
CA ILE A 86 -2.03 -6.81 10.81
C ILE A 86 -2.86 -7.66 9.82
N PRO A 87 -2.92 -9.00 9.96
CA PRO A 87 -3.55 -9.87 8.95
C PRO A 87 -5.00 -9.51 8.64
N ARG A 88 -5.77 -9.06 9.63
CA ARG A 88 -7.18 -8.65 9.49
C ARG A 88 -7.35 -7.34 8.72
N LEU A 89 -6.40 -6.41 8.82
CA LEU A 89 -6.47 -5.08 8.20
C LEU A 89 -5.74 -5.00 6.87
N SER A 90 -4.80 -5.91 6.62
CA SER A 90 -3.89 -5.88 5.46
C SER A 90 -4.56 -5.75 4.09
N LEU A 91 -5.75 -6.29 3.86
CA LEU A 91 -6.48 -6.08 2.59
C LEU A 91 -6.92 -4.62 2.46
N ILE A 92 -7.56 -4.07 3.49
CA ILE A 92 -8.05 -2.69 3.50
C ILE A 92 -6.87 -1.73 3.43
N ALA A 93 -5.81 -1.99 4.20
CA ALA A 93 -4.59 -1.18 4.21
C ALA A 93 -3.89 -1.17 2.84
N ALA A 94 -3.72 -2.33 2.20
CA ALA A 94 -3.11 -2.39 0.87
C ALA A 94 -3.92 -1.64 -0.19
N ALA A 95 -5.26 -1.82 -0.19
CA ALA A 95 -6.14 -1.11 -1.11
C ALA A 95 -6.13 0.41 -0.88
N ALA A 96 -6.21 0.84 0.39
CA ALA A 96 -6.22 2.26 0.76
C ALA A 96 -4.89 2.96 0.41
N LEU A 97 -3.75 2.34 0.71
CA LEU A 97 -2.43 2.88 0.36
C LEU A 97 -2.21 2.91 -1.16
N THR A 98 -2.67 1.90 -1.89
CA THR A 98 -2.62 1.89 -3.36
C THR A 98 -3.45 3.03 -3.93
N LEU A 99 -4.67 3.25 -3.40
CA LEU A 99 -5.51 4.37 -3.79
C LEU A 99 -4.85 5.72 -3.45
N LEU A 100 -4.23 5.83 -2.28
CA LEU A 100 -3.52 7.03 -1.86
C LEU A 100 -2.41 7.39 -2.87
N LEU A 101 -1.61 6.41 -3.31
CA LEU A 101 -0.60 6.62 -4.36
C LEU A 101 -1.22 7.13 -5.66
N VAL A 102 -2.36 6.59 -6.08
CA VAL A 102 -3.06 7.07 -7.29
C VAL A 102 -3.52 8.51 -7.11
N VAL A 103 -4.09 8.84 -5.95
CA VAL A 103 -4.60 10.18 -5.63
C VAL A 103 -3.48 11.22 -5.48
N MET A 104 -2.30 10.84 -4.99
CA MET A 104 -1.15 11.73 -4.86
C MET A 104 -0.39 11.96 -6.17
N PHE A 105 -0.61 11.13 -7.20
CA PHE A 105 0.12 11.23 -8.46
C PHE A 105 -0.04 12.60 -9.18
N PRO A 106 -1.23 13.22 -9.25
CA PRO A 106 -1.36 14.56 -9.83
C PRO A 106 -0.50 15.62 -9.13
N ALA A 107 -0.39 15.60 -7.80
CA ALA A 107 0.51 16.49 -7.05
C ALA A 107 1.97 16.24 -7.44
N ASN A 108 2.36 14.96 -7.57
CA ASN A 108 3.70 14.57 -8.00
C ASN A 108 4.04 15.02 -9.42
N VAL A 109 3.08 15.04 -10.33
CA VAL A 109 3.23 15.56 -11.70
C VAL A 109 3.34 17.08 -11.68
N SER A 110 2.46 17.76 -10.92
CA SER A 110 2.49 19.22 -10.80
C SER A 110 3.83 19.72 -10.27
N TYR A 111 4.37 19.06 -9.24
CA TYR A 111 5.68 19.42 -8.68
C TYR A 111 6.80 19.22 -9.70
N ALA A 112 6.78 18.11 -10.46
CA ALA A 112 7.77 17.85 -11.50
C ALA A 112 7.73 18.87 -12.67
N LEU A 113 6.57 19.49 -12.89
CA LEU A 113 6.34 20.50 -13.93
C LEU A 113 6.45 21.95 -13.42
N SER A 114 6.75 22.15 -12.13
CA SER A 114 6.81 23.48 -11.49
C SER A 114 7.98 24.36 -11.95
N GLY A 115 8.95 23.79 -12.67
CA GLY A 115 10.20 24.47 -13.02
C GLY A 115 11.23 24.52 -11.88
N ALA A 116 10.96 23.85 -10.75
CA ALA A 116 11.93 23.69 -9.68
C ALA A 116 13.22 23.00 -10.18
N PRO A 117 14.40 23.37 -9.66
CA PRO A 117 15.67 22.74 -10.01
C PRO A 117 15.77 21.34 -9.40
N LEU A 118 15.14 20.36 -10.06
CA LEU A 118 15.08 18.98 -9.60
C LEU A 118 16.28 18.17 -10.09
N PRO A 119 16.82 17.26 -9.26
CA PRO A 119 17.79 16.28 -9.72
C PRO A 119 17.18 15.34 -10.78
N TRP A 120 18.03 14.69 -11.57
CA TRP A 120 17.59 13.83 -12.70
C TRP A 120 16.59 12.74 -12.29
N TYR A 121 16.72 12.21 -11.08
CA TYR A 121 15.84 11.17 -10.55
C TYR A 121 14.48 11.68 -10.03
N ASP A 122 14.30 12.99 -9.87
CA ASP A 122 13.03 13.61 -9.51
C ASP A 122 12.33 14.28 -10.71
N GLN A 123 12.87 14.10 -11.93
CA GLN A 123 12.19 14.52 -13.15
C GLN A 123 10.93 13.67 -13.41
N LEU A 124 10.00 14.22 -14.19
CA LEU A 124 8.68 13.64 -14.44
C LEU A 124 8.72 12.16 -14.87
N LEU A 125 9.62 11.80 -15.79
CA LEU A 125 9.73 10.42 -16.28
C LEU A 125 10.09 9.46 -15.14
N TRP A 126 11.12 9.78 -14.36
CA TRP A 126 11.58 8.92 -13.27
C TRP A 126 10.59 8.84 -12.12
N ARG A 127 9.97 9.96 -11.76
CA ARG A 127 8.84 9.99 -10.80
C ARG A 127 7.70 9.08 -11.25
N THR A 128 7.34 9.14 -12.52
CA THR A 128 6.24 8.32 -13.07
C THR A 128 6.59 6.83 -13.06
N LEU A 129 7.81 6.47 -13.44
CA LEU A 129 8.28 5.08 -13.39
C LEU A 129 8.30 4.55 -11.94
N MET A 130 8.81 5.33 -10.99
CA MET A 130 8.77 4.97 -9.57
C MET A 130 7.34 4.79 -9.06
N GLN A 131 6.45 5.73 -9.39
CA GLN A 131 5.05 5.65 -8.99
C GLN A 131 4.38 4.38 -9.54
N ALA A 132 4.64 4.04 -10.79
CA ALA A 132 4.13 2.82 -11.41
C ALA A 132 4.61 1.56 -10.66
N VAL A 133 5.87 1.52 -10.24
CA VAL A 133 6.40 0.43 -9.40
C VAL A 133 5.68 0.34 -8.06
N TYR A 134 5.45 1.46 -7.38
CA TYR A 134 4.75 1.47 -6.09
C TYR A 134 3.30 1.00 -6.20
N ILE A 135 2.58 1.49 -7.23
CA ILE A 135 1.20 1.08 -7.50
C ILE A 135 1.15 -0.40 -7.86
N ALA A 136 2.04 -0.88 -8.72
CA ALA A 136 2.09 -2.29 -9.10
C ALA A 136 2.33 -3.20 -7.88
N ALA A 137 3.26 -2.84 -6.99
CA ALA A 137 3.50 -3.55 -5.74
C ALA A 137 2.24 -3.57 -4.86
N GLY A 138 1.58 -2.41 -4.69
CA GLY A 138 0.34 -2.27 -3.92
C GLY A 138 -0.80 -3.13 -4.49
N VAL A 139 -0.97 -3.16 -5.80
CA VAL A 139 -1.96 -4.00 -6.50
C VAL A 139 -1.66 -5.48 -6.28
N VAL A 140 -0.41 -5.93 -6.43
CA VAL A 140 -0.03 -7.34 -6.20
C VAL A 140 -0.39 -7.78 -4.79
N VAL A 141 -0.07 -6.97 -3.77
CA VAL A 141 -0.42 -7.28 -2.38
C VAL A 141 -1.94 -7.26 -2.19
N THR A 142 -2.64 -6.26 -2.74
CA THR A 142 -4.11 -6.15 -2.63
C THR A 142 -4.80 -7.39 -3.22
N LEU A 143 -4.40 -7.83 -4.41
CA LEU A 143 -4.96 -9.01 -5.07
C LEU A 143 -4.69 -10.30 -4.28
N GLU A 144 -3.50 -10.48 -3.74
CA GLU A 144 -3.18 -11.65 -2.91
C GLU A 144 -4.07 -11.69 -1.66
N ARG A 145 -4.20 -10.56 -0.94
CA ARG A 145 -5.05 -10.47 0.25
C ARG A 145 -6.52 -10.65 -0.07
N TYR A 146 -6.98 -10.14 -1.21
CA TYR A 146 -8.35 -10.32 -1.68
C TYR A 146 -8.65 -11.79 -1.97
N HIS A 147 -7.75 -12.48 -2.67
CA HIS A 147 -7.89 -13.91 -2.94
C HIS A 147 -7.88 -14.75 -1.66
N ALA A 148 -6.98 -14.45 -0.71
CA ALA A 148 -6.93 -15.12 0.58
C ALA A 148 -8.23 -14.92 1.39
N TRP A 149 -8.74 -13.68 1.45
CA TRP A 149 -10.01 -13.37 2.09
C TRP A 149 -11.18 -14.10 1.41
N ARG A 150 -11.26 -14.09 0.08
CA ARG A 150 -12.32 -14.75 -0.68
C ARG A 150 -12.28 -16.28 -0.50
N ALA A 151 -11.10 -16.88 -0.45
CA ALA A 151 -10.93 -18.31 -0.18
C ALA A 151 -11.47 -18.69 1.21
N SER A 152 -11.22 -17.87 2.24
CA SER A 152 -11.73 -18.12 3.60
C SER A 152 -13.26 -18.05 3.73
N ARG A 153 -13.95 -17.34 2.82
CA ARG A 153 -15.42 -17.20 2.83
C ARG A 153 -16.18 -18.28 2.05
N ARG A 154 -15.52 -19.04 1.18
CA ARG A 154 -16.16 -20.11 0.38
C ARG A 154 -16.72 -21.28 1.22
N PRO A 155 -16.04 -21.79 2.26
CA PRO A 155 -16.54 -22.91 3.07
C PRO A 155 -17.79 -22.55 3.90
N GLN A 156 -17.88 -21.31 4.40
CA GLN A 156 -18.97 -20.87 5.26
C GLN A 156 -20.30 -20.73 4.51
N ARG A 157 -20.28 -20.33 3.23
CA ARG A 157 -21.51 -20.28 2.39
C ARG A 157 -22.01 -21.68 2.03
N ALA A 158 -21.13 -22.62 1.74
CA ALA A 158 -21.54 -24.00 1.40
C ALA A 158 -22.19 -24.71 2.60
N ALA A 159 -21.64 -24.54 3.79
CA ALA A 159 -22.22 -25.07 5.03
C ALA A 159 -23.58 -24.42 5.38
N ALA A 160 -23.72 -23.10 5.16
CA ALA A 160 -24.98 -22.39 5.43
C ALA A 160 -26.12 -22.78 4.47
N VAL A 161 -25.81 -23.06 3.19
CA VAL A 161 -26.80 -23.51 2.21
C VAL A 161 -27.24 -24.95 2.50
N GLY A 162 -26.31 -25.85 2.84
CA GLY A 162 -26.65 -27.24 3.19
C GLY A 162 -27.54 -27.37 4.43
N HIS A 163 -27.36 -26.49 5.43
CA HIS A 163 -28.22 -26.48 6.62
C HIS A 163 -29.62 -25.93 6.33
N ALA A 164 -29.75 -24.96 5.42
CA ALA A 164 -31.04 -24.41 5.01
C ALA A 164 -31.89 -25.39 4.18
N ASP A 165 -31.25 -26.20 3.32
CA ASP A 165 -31.94 -27.24 2.54
C ASP A 165 -32.38 -28.42 3.43
N GLY A 166 -31.55 -28.84 4.39
CA GLY A 166 -31.90 -29.87 5.36
C GLY A 166 -33.11 -29.50 6.22
N ALA A 167 -33.13 -28.27 6.75
CA ALA A 167 -34.25 -27.76 7.55
C ALA A 167 -35.54 -27.59 6.74
N ARG A 168 -35.45 -27.28 5.44
CA ARG A 168 -36.62 -27.25 4.54
C ARG A 168 -37.18 -28.64 4.25
N SER A 169 -36.32 -29.65 4.13
CA SER A 169 -36.75 -31.03 3.88
C SER A 169 -37.47 -31.63 5.10
N GLU A 170 -37.02 -31.31 6.32
CA GLU A 170 -37.65 -31.76 7.56
C GLU A 170 -38.98 -31.06 7.83
N ALA A 171 -39.14 -29.79 7.43
CA ALA A 171 -40.38 -29.05 7.61
C ALA A 171 -41.51 -29.45 6.62
N VAL A 172 -41.20 -30.25 5.60
CA VAL A 172 -42.14 -30.69 4.55
C VAL A 172 -42.51 -32.18 4.71
N SER A 173 -41.88 -32.90 5.65
CA SER A 173 -42.21 -34.29 6.01
C SER A 173 -43.14 -34.34 7.21
#